data_AF-A0A5C6AC21-F1
#
_entry.id   AF-A0A5C6AC21-F1
#
_cell.length_a   1.000
_cell.length_b   1.000
_cell.length_c   1.000
_cell.angle_alpha   90.00
_cell.angle_beta   90.00
_cell.angle_gamma   90.00
#
_symmetry.space_group_name_H-M   'P 1'
#
loop_
_entity.id
_entity.type
_entity.pdbx_description
1 polymer ?
#
loop_
_entity_poly.entity_id
_entity_poly.type
_entity_poly.pdbx_seq_one_letter_code
_entity_poly.pdbx_strand_id
1 'polypeptide(L)' 'MSVVFVMAPVALLLAATAVAAFIWATRDGQFDDTETPAHRMLFDEVDKQGQPPKP' A
#
# COMPACT_ATOMS: atom_id res chain seq x y z
N MET A 1 -26.41 -5.71 30.00
CA MET A 1 -25.37 -6.73 30.27
C MET A 1 -25.32 -7.87 29.23
N SER A 2 -26.12 -7.86 28.16
CA SER A 2 -26.05 -8.84 27.06
C SER A 2 -25.18 -8.39 25.88
N VAL A 3 -25.10 -7.08 25.63
CA VAL A 3 -24.41 -6.51 24.46
C VAL A 3 -22.91 -6.82 24.43
N VAL A 4 -22.28 -6.98 25.61
CA VAL A 4 -20.85 -7.31 25.73
C VAL A 4 -20.53 -8.65 25.07
N PHE A 5 -21.44 -9.63 25.12
CA PHE A 5 -21.25 -10.93 24.48
C PHE A 5 -21.27 -10.86 22.95
N VAL A 6 -21.81 -9.80 22.37
CA VAL A 6 -21.80 -9.55 20.92
C VAL A 6 -20.63 -8.63 20.55
N MET A 7 -20.40 -7.57 21.34
CA MET A 7 -19.34 -6.60 21.07
C MET A 7 -17.95 -7.20 21.21
N ALA A 8 -17.72 -8.07 22.21
CA ALA A 8 -16.42 -8.69 22.44
C ALA A 8 -15.91 -9.53 21.25
N PRO A 9 -16.69 -10.49 20.70
CA PRO A 9 -16.24 -11.25 19.52
C PRO A 9 -16.12 -10.37 18.28
N VAL A 10 -16.99 -9.38 18.08
CA VAL A 10 -16.86 -8.43 16.96
C VAL A 10 -15.58 -7.63 17.06
N ALA A 11 -15.22 -7.12 18.24
CA ALA A 11 -13.97 -6.39 18.46
C ALA A 11 -12.75 -7.28 18.22
N LEU A 12 -12.78 -8.54 18.69
CA LEU A 12 -11.72 -9.51 18.43
C LEU A 12 -11.56 -9.81 16.93
N LEU A 13 -12.68 -9.97 16.21
CA LEU A 13 -12.65 -10.17 14.76
C LEU A 13 -12.02 -8.98 14.05
N LEU A 14 -12.46 -7.75 14.38
CA LEU A 14 -11.89 -6.54 13.80
C LEU A 14 -10.39 -6.40 14.07
N ALA A 15 -9.96 -6.67 15.30
CA ALA A 15 -8.54 -6.66 15.66
C ALA A 15 -7.75 -7.73 14.88
N ALA A 16 -8.27 -8.95 14.77
CA ALA A 16 -7.64 -10.02 14.00
C ALA A 16 -7.54 -9.67 12.52
N THR A 17 -8.59 -9.10 11.92
CA THR A 17 -8.59 -8.65 10.52
C THR A 17 -7.56 -7.54 10.29
N ALA A 18 -7.47 -6.56 11.21
CA ALA A 18 -6.48 -5.50 11.12
C ALA A 18 -5.03 -6.06 11.16
N VAL A 19 -4.75 -6.99 12.07
CA VAL A 19 -3.43 -7.64 12.16
C VAL A 19 -3.14 -8.47 10.90
N ALA A 20 -4.11 -9.22 10.40
CA ALA A 20 -3.94 -10.00 9.17
C ALA A 20 -3.66 -9.11 7.95
N ALA A 21 -4.39 -8.00 7.80
CA ALA A 21 -4.18 -7.02 6.74
C ALA A 21 -2.79 -6.38 6.84
N PHE A 22 -2.35 -6.03 8.05
CA PHE A 22 -1.01 -5.49 8.28
C PHE A 22 0.09 -6.48 7.90
N ILE A 23 -0.03 -7.75 8.32
CA ILE A 23 0.93 -8.80 7.95
C ILE A 23 0.94 -9.01 6.43
N TRP A 24 -0.22 -8.98 5.77
CA TRP A 24 -0.28 -9.11 4.31
C TRP A 24 0.42 -7.95 3.60
N ALA A 25 0.10 -6.70 3.96
CA ALA A 25 0.69 -5.50 3.37
C ALA A 25 2.22 -5.42 3.57
N THR A 26 2.71 -5.85 4.73
CA THR A 26 4.16 -5.88 5.01
C THR A 26 4.89 -7.01 4.28
N ARG A 27 4.21 -8.10 3.92
CA ARG A 27 4.81 -9.21 3.15
C ARG A 27 4.78 -8.97 1.65
N ASP A 28 3.86 -8.15 1.15
CA ASP A 28 3.74 -7.80 -0.27
C ASP A 28 4.84 -6.82 -0.74
N GLY A 29 5.76 -6.42 0.15
CA GLY A 29 6.84 -5.49 -0.18
C GLY A 29 6.36 -4.07 -0.47
N GLN A 30 5.11 -3.74 -0.11
CA GLN A 30 4.52 -2.41 -0.38
C GLN A 30 5.30 -1.26 0.27
N PHE A 31 6.06 -1.55 1.33
CA PHE A 31 6.88 -0.59 2.06
C PHE A 31 8.37 -0.59 1.65
N ASP A 32 8.77 -1.49 0.74
CA ASP A 32 10.17 -1.61 0.31
C ASP A 32 10.55 -0.57 -0.76
N ASP A 33 9.56 0.05 -1.39
CA ASP A 33 9.77 1.08 -2.41
C ASP A 33 9.76 2.50 -1.82
N THR A 34 10.92 2.93 -1.30
CA THR A 34 11.13 4.31 -0.82
C THR A 34 11.78 5.23 -1.86
N GLU A 35 12.26 4.69 -2.98
CA GLU A 35 13.18 5.38 -3.90
C GLU A 35 12.60 5.64 -5.29
N THR A 36 11.68 4.79 -5.77
CA THR A 36 11.11 4.91 -7.13
C THR A 36 10.39 6.23 -7.42
N PRO A 37 9.68 6.88 -6.46
CA PRO A 37 9.00 8.15 -6.73
C PRO A 37 9.96 9.30 -7.11
N ALA A 38 11.10 9.41 -6.43
CA ALA A 38 12.10 10.46 -6.69
C ALA A 38 12.80 10.24 -8.04
N HIS A 39 13.09 8.99 -8.37
CA HIS A 39 13.67 8.64 -9.67
C HIS A 39 12.71 8.93 -10.84
N ARG A 40 11.40 8.65 -10.73
CA ARG A 40 10.45 9.03 -11.80
C ARG A 40 10.41 10.53 -12.05
N MET A 41 10.38 11.35 -11.00
CA MET A 41 10.31 12.81 -11.17
C MET A 41 11.55 13.39 -11.87
N LEU A 42 12.73 12.77 -11.70
CA LEU A 42 13.98 13.25 -12.30
C LEU A 42 14.16 12.78 -13.76
N PHE A 43 13.66 11.59 -14.12
CA PHE A 43 13.88 10.98 -15.43
C PHE A 43 12.68 11.06 -16.39
N ASP A 44 11.45 11.32 -15.91
CA ASP A 44 10.24 11.45 -16.76
C ASP A 44 10.31 12.63 -17.75
N GLU A 45 11.11 13.67 -17.46
CA GLU A 45 11.33 14.81 -18.36
C GLU A 45 12.40 14.55 -19.43
N VAL A 46 13.36 13.66 -19.15
CA VAL A 46 14.49 13.36 -20.04
C VAL A 46 14.04 12.52 -21.23
N ASP A 47 13.17 11.53 -21.02
CA ASP A 47 12.67 10.66 -22.08
C ASP A 47 11.72 11.37 -23.06
N LYS A 48 11.04 12.44 -22.63
CA LYS A 48 10.17 13.23 -23.51
C LYS A 48 10.92 14.15 -24.47
N GLN A 49 12.17 14.51 -24.18
CA GLN A 49 12.95 15.43 -25.02
C GLN A 49 13.74 14.72 -26.13
N GLY A 50 13.81 13.38 -26.12
CA GLY A 50 14.61 12.59 -27.06
C GLY A 50 13.83 11.85 -28.16
N GLN A 51 12.50 11.93 -28.21
CA GLN A 51 11.72 11.17 -29.19
C GLN A 51 11.57 11.98 -30.49
N PRO A 52 12.24 11.60 -31.61
CA PRO A 52 11.94 12.20 -32.90
C PRO A 52 10.47 11.91 -33.26
N PRO A 53 9.79 12.85 -33.98
CA PRO A 53 8.39 12.67 -34.34
C PRO A 53 8.23 11.35 -35.09
N LYS A 54 7.37 10.48 -34.54
CA LYS A 54 7.05 9.19 -35.15
C LYS A 54 6.28 9.46 -36.45
N PRO A 55 6.70 8.86 -37.60
CA PRO A 55 6.04 9.06 -38.88
C PRO A 55 4.60 8.53 -38.89
#